data_AF-A0A2U3KQ22-F1
#
_entry.id   AF-A0A2U3KQ22-F1
#
_cell.length_a   1.000
_cell.length_b   1.000
_cell.length_c   1.000
_cell.angle_alpha   90.00
_cell.angle_beta   90.00
_cell.angle_gamma   90.00
#
_symmetry.space_group_name_H-M   'P 1'
#
loop_
_entity.id
_entity.type
_entity.pdbx_description
1 polymer ?
#
loop_
_entity_poly.entity_id
_entity_poly.type
_entity_poly.pdbx_seq_one_letter_code
_entity_poly.pdbx_strand_id
1 'polypeptide(L)' 'MFSSARSWSMEKGVVKPGDCIIITAGVPVGVSGTTNLLKVMEIKGGEES' A
#
# COMPACT_ATOMS: atom_id res chain seq x y z
N MET A 1 -1.19 -0.23 -7.67
CA MET A 1 -0.24 -0.75 -6.65
C MET A 1 -0.61 -0.25 -5.25
N PHE A 2 -0.44 1.05 -4.94
CA PHE A 2 -0.74 1.56 -3.59
C PHE A 2 -2.23 1.47 -3.20
N SER A 3 -3.13 1.83 -4.12
CA SER A 3 -4.58 1.67 -3.94
C SER A 3 -4.96 0.20 -3.68
N SER A 4 -4.43 -0.71 -4.51
CA SER A 4 -4.64 -2.15 -4.36
C SER A 4 -4.17 -2.67 -3.00
N ALA A 5 -2.98 -2.25 -2.55
CA ALA A 5 -2.43 -2.64 -1.24
C ALA A 5 -3.34 -2.15 -0.10
N ARG A 6 -3.84 -0.91 -0.16
CA ARG A 6 -4.79 -0.38 0.82
C ARG A 6 -6.11 -1.14 0.82
N SER A 7 -6.76 -1.31 -0.34
CA SER A 7 -8.05 -2.00 -0.45
C SER A 7 -7.97 -3.43 0.06
N TRP A 8 -6.94 -4.18 -0.32
CA TRP A 8 -6.72 -5.54 0.17
C TRP A 8 -6.52 -5.56 1.69
N SER A 9 -5.69 -4.65 2.22
CA SER A 9 -5.40 -4.58 3.66
C SER A 9 -6.66 -4.25 4.48
N MET A 10 -7.48 -3.34 3.98
CA MET A 10 -8.77 -3.01 4.60
C MET A 10 -9.76 -4.18 4.50
N GLU A 11 -9.88 -4.84 3.35
CA GLU A 11 -10.78 -5.99 3.15
C GLU A 11 -10.41 -7.16 4.08
N LYS A 12 -9.12 -7.41 4.28
CA LYS A 12 -8.64 -8.45 5.21
C LYS A 12 -8.71 -8.03 6.68
N GLY A 13 -9.11 -6.79 6.98
CA GLY A 13 -9.19 -6.27 8.35
C GLY A 13 -7.83 -6.21 9.05
N VAL A 14 -6.73 -6.20 8.30
CA VAL A 14 -5.37 -6.12 8.88
C VAL A 14 -4.97 -4.68 9.21
N VAL A 15 -5.72 -3.70 8.71
CA VAL A 15 -5.52 -2.27 8.99
C VAL A 15 -6.87 -1.57 9.16
N LYS A 16 -6.87 -0.46 9.88
CA LYS A 16 -8.02 0.42 10.10
C LYS A 16 -7.66 1.87 9.74
N PRO A 17 -8.67 2.76 9.54
CA PRO A 17 -8.43 4.19 9.43
C PRO A 17 -7.57 4.73 10.58
N GLY A 18 -6.57 5.54 10.23
CA GLY A 18 -5.57 6.10 11.14
C GLY A 18 -4.30 5.24 11.30
N ASP A 19 -4.28 4.01 10.78
CA ASP A 19 -3.07 3.19 10.81
C ASP A 19 -2.03 3.68 9.80
N CYS A 20 -0.75 3.51 10.14
CA CYS A 20 0.35 3.79 9.24
C CYS A 20 0.91 2.48 8.68
N ILE A 21 1.03 2.39 7.35
CA ILE A 21 1.55 1.21 6.66
C ILE A 21 2.82 1.54 5.89
N ILE A 22 3.68 0.54 5.75
CA ILE A 22 4.88 0.59 4.92
C ILE A 22 4.69 -0.37 3.76
N ILE A 23 4.84 0.13 2.54
CA ILE A 23 4.78 -0.66 1.30
C ILE A 23 6.18 -0.73 0.71
N THR A 24 6.64 -1.94 0.45
CA THR A 24 7.91 -2.20 -0.27
C THR A 24 7.63 -2.86 -1.62
N ALA A 25 8.28 -2.39 -2.70
CA ALA A 25 8.17 -3.02 -4.02
C ALA A 25 9.40 -2.77 -4.90
N GLY A 26 9.46 -3.43 -6.04
CA GLY A 26 10.36 -3.09 -7.14
C GLY A 26 9.58 -2.33 -8.23
N VAL A 27 10.12 -1.20 -8.69
CA VAL A 27 9.58 -0.44 -9.82
C VAL A 27 10.62 -0.33 -10.96
N PRO A 28 10.20 -0.42 -12.24
CA PRO A 28 8.83 -0.60 -12.72
C PRO A 28 8.25 -2.00 -12.46
N VAL A 29 6.94 -2.06 -12.23
CA VAL A 29 6.24 -3.31 -11.91
C VAL A 29 6.30 -4.27 -13.09
N GLY A 30 6.55 -5.55 -12.82
CA GLY A 30 6.60 -6.61 -13.85
C GLY A 30 7.96 -6.77 -14.52
N VAL A 31 8.97 -5.98 -14.13
CA VAL A 31 10.35 -6.16 -14.56
C VAL A 31 11.16 -6.82 -13.45
N SER A 32 11.93 -7.87 -13.79
CA SER A 32 12.83 -8.51 -12.83
C SER A 32 13.93 -7.55 -12.41
N GLY A 33 14.16 -7.42 -11.10
CA GLY A 33 15.07 -6.45 -10.52
C GLY A 33 15.07 -6.52 -8.99
N THR A 34 15.52 -5.46 -8.33
CA THR A 34 15.58 -5.36 -6.86
C THR A 34 14.36 -4.66 -6.26
N THR A 35 14.10 -4.86 -4.97
CA THR A 35 13.13 -4.07 -4.20
C THR A 35 13.68 -2.67 -3.95
N ASN A 36 13.30 -1.69 -4.77
CA ASN A 36 13.87 -0.34 -4.78
C ASN A 36 12.88 0.76 -4.36
N LEU A 37 11.67 0.39 -3.92
CA LEU A 37 10.64 1.31 -3.47
C LEU A 37 10.26 0.97 -2.03
N LEU A 38 10.32 1.96 -1.15
CA LEU A 38 9.71 1.95 0.17
C LEU A 38 8.83 3.20 0.29
N LYS A 39 7.57 3.02 0.66
CA LYS A 39 6.60 4.09 0.84
C LYS A 39 5.88 3.93 2.17
N VAL A 40 5.94 4.97 2.99
CA VAL A 40 5.11 5.10 4.20
C VAL A 40 3.84 5.83 3.80
N MET A 41 2.68 5.31 4.23
CA MET A 41 1.39 5.98 4.00
C MET A 41 0.41 5.71 5.14
N GLU A 42 -0.43 6.70 5.41
CA GLU A 42 -1.53 6.61 6.36
C GLU A 42 -2.78 6.04 5.67
N ILE A 43 -3.49 5.14 6.36
CA ILE A 43 -4.78 4.62 5.94
C ILE A 43 -5.85 5.64 6.31
N LYS A 44 -6.40 6.34 5.33
CA LYS A 44 -7.53 7.25 5.57
C LYS A 44 -8.84 6.46 5.62
N GLY A 45 -9.78 6.91 6.46
CA GLY A 45 -11.16 6.43 6.44
C GLY A 45 -11.96 7.27 5.46
N GLY A 46 -12.39 6.69 4.34
CA GLY A 46 -13.14 7.37 3.29
C GLY A 46 -12.56 7.13 1.88
N GLU A 47 -13.42 7.23 0.88
CA GLU A 47 -13.03 7.22 -0.53
C GLU A 47 -12.10 8.43 -0.78
N GLU A 48 -10.84 8.16 -1.15
CA GLU A 48 -9.99 9.18 -1.77
C GLU A 48 -10.55 9.41 -3.18
N SER A 49 -11.16 10.59 -3.40
CA SER A 49 -11.41 11.14 -4.75
C SER A 49 -10.12 11.65 -5.38
#